data_AF-K0NLF0-F1
#
_entry.id   AF-K0NLF0-F1
#
_cell.length_a   1.000
_cell.length_b   1.000
_cell.length_c   1.000
_cell.angle_alpha   90.00
_cell.angle_beta   90.00
_cell.angle_gamma   90.00
#
_symmetry.space_group_name_H-M   'P 1'
#
loop_
_entity.id
_entity.type
_entity.pdbx_description
1 polymer ?
#
loop_
_entity_poly.entity_id
_entity_poly.type
_entity_poly.pdbx_seq_one_letter_code
_entity_poly.pdbx_strand_id
1 'polypeptide(L)'
;MFKNITVGKKITAEFGLIFFLLLIVGFEGYWGLKNSSDGFMGYREMARHTNLAGRLQTNMLISRMNVKNYLTSGSDEALKAFNERWEKLIGFQAEVQKEIQDPKRAALINEIESVLVDYRKGFDQVIKYKEQRVPSASLRDLVFLE
;
A
#
# COMPACT_ATOMS: atom_id res chain seq x y z
N MET A 1 25.82 45.27 -42.86
CA MET A 1 25.31 44.45 -43.97
C MET A 1 23.81 44.58 -44.27
N PHE A 2 23.04 45.44 -43.56
CA PHE A 2 21.56 45.49 -43.69
C PHE A 2 20.99 46.70 -44.44
N LYS A 3 21.80 47.38 -45.27
CA LYS A 3 21.43 48.74 -45.74
C LYS A 3 20.38 48.79 -46.86
N ASN A 4 20.03 47.65 -47.49
CA ASN A 4 19.13 47.61 -48.68
C ASN A 4 17.97 46.59 -48.56
N ILE A 5 17.41 46.37 -47.37
CA ILE A 5 16.24 45.50 -47.21
C ILE A 5 14.97 46.27 -47.56
N THR A 6 14.19 45.75 -48.53
CA THR A 6 12.90 46.32 -48.93
C THR A 6 11.89 46.23 -47.79
N VAL A 7 10.93 47.16 -47.73
CA VAL A 7 9.93 47.26 -46.65
C VAL A 7 9.18 45.93 -46.44
N GLY A 8 8.78 45.26 -47.54
CA GLY A 8 8.11 43.95 -47.45
C GLY A 8 8.93 42.87 -46.73
N LYS A 9 10.25 42.81 -46.97
CA LYS A 9 11.13 41.85 -46.28
C LYS A 9 11.29 42.15 -44.79
N LYS A 10 11.23 43.43 -44.38
CA LYS A 10 11.24 43.81 -42.96
C LYS A 10 9.98 43.34 -42.24
N ILE A 11 8.82 43.59 -42.84
CA ILE A 11 7.51 43.14 -42.30
C ILE A 11 7.47 41.61 -42.19
N THR A 12 7.85 40.87 -43.23
CA THR A 12 7.89 39.40 -43.16
C THR A 12 8.85 38.88 -42.10
N ALA A 13 10.00 39.53 -41.90
CA ALA A 13 10.95 39.15 -40.85
C ALA A 13 10.38 39.34 -39.44
N GLU A 14 9.67 40.44 -39.19
CA GLU A 14 9.01 40.72 -37.90
C GLU A 14 7.89 39.70 -37.63
N PHE A 15 7.04 39.43 -38.62
CA PHE A 15 6.01 38.38 -38.50
C PHE A 15 6.62 36.98 -38.32
N GLY A 16 7.71 36.68 -39.03
CA GLY A 16 8.43 35.42 -38.88
C GLY A 16 9.04 35.27 -37.48
N LEU A 17 9.57 36.35 -36.91
CA LEU A 17 10.07 36.36 -35.54
C LEU A 17 8.96 36.11 -34.52
N ILE A 18 7.80 36.76 -34.68
CA ILE A 18 6.63 36.52 -33.81
C ILE A 18 6.19 35.06 -33.92
N PHE A 19 6.09 34.51 -35.13
CA PHE A 19 5.71 33.12 -35.34
C PHE A 19 6.71 32.14 -34.72
N PHE A 20 8.01 32.43 -34.85
CA PHE A 20 9.07 31.65 -34.22
C PHE A 20 8.97 31.67 -32.69
N LEU A 21 8.70 32.83 -32.08
CA LEU A 21 8.46 32.95 -30.64
C LEU A 21 7.22 32.16 -30.21
N LEU A 22 6.15 32.18 -31.00
CA LEU A 22 4.94 31.37 -30.72
C LEU A 22 5.23 29.87 -30.75
N LEU A 23 6.07 29.40 -31.69
CA LEU A 23 6.49 28.01 -31.74
C LEU A 23 7.29 27.60 -30.49
N ILE A 24 8.18 28.46 -30.02
CA ILE A 24 8.95 28.22 -28.78
C ILE A 24 8.00 28.12 -27.58
N VAL A 25 7.09 29.09 -27.40
CA VAL A 25 6.13 29.08 -26.29
C VAL A 25 5.23 27.85 -26.35
N GLY A 26 4.77 27.47 -27.55
CA GLY A 26 3.97 26.25 -27.74
C GLY A 26 4.76 24.98 -27.39
N PHE A 27 6.03 24.92 -27.77
CA PHE A 27 6.92 23.80 -27.44
C PHE A 27 7.16 23.70 -25.93
N GLU A 28 7.52 24.81 -25.27
CA GLU A 28 7.71 24.88 -23.81
C GLU A 28 6.42 24.50 -23.07
N GLY A 29 5.27 25.00 -23.52
CA GLY A 29 3.96 24.67 -22.96
C GLY A 29 3.65 23.17 -23.06
N TYR A 30 3.90 22.57 -24.23
CA TYR A 30 3.73 21.12 -24.43
C TYR A 30 4.67 20.30 -23.53
N TRP A 31 5.95 20.65 -23.49
CA TRP A 31 6.96 19.94 -22.71
C TRP A 31 6.70 20.05 -21.20
N GLY A 32 6.38 21.25 -20.72
CA GLY A 32 6.02 21.50 -19.32
C GLY A 32 4.76 20.74 -18.89
N LEU A 33 3.73 20.72 -19.75
CA LEU A 33 2.50 19.97 -19.47
C LEU A 33 2.76 18.46 -19.41
N LYS A 34 3.55 17.93 -20.35
CA LYS A 34 3.91 16.50 -20.39
C LYS A 34 4.67 16.08 -19.14
N ASN A 35 5.73 16.80 -18.77
CA ASN A 35 6.52 16.48 -17.57
C ASN A 35 5.68 16.58 -16.29
N SER A 36 4.78 17.56 -16.22
CA SER A 36 3.86 17.70 -15.08
C SER A 36 2.88 16.53 -15.00
N SER A 37 2.37 16.07 -16.16
CA SER A 37 1.48 14.92 -16.24
C SER A 37 2.19 13.63 -15.79
N ASP A 38 3.40 13.38 -16.29
CA ASP A 38 4.21 12.22 -15.92
C ASP A 38 4.56 12.22 -14.43
N GLY A 39 4.97 13.38 -13.89
CA GLY A 39 5.24 13.55 -12.46
C GLY A 39 4.01 13.28 -11.59
N PHE A 40 2.82 13.73 -12.01
CA PHE A 40 1.58 13.48 -11.29
C PHE A 40 1.17 12.00 -11.32
N MET A 41 1.38 11.31 -12.45
CA MET A 41 1.14 9.87 -12.55
C MET A 41 2.04 9.08 -11.58
N GLY A 42 3.34 9.40 -11.54
CA GLY A 42 4.26 8.78 -10.60
C GLY A 42 3.91 9.06 -9.13
N TYR A 43 3.55 10.31 -8.80
CA TYR A 43 3.08 10.65 -7.46
C TYR A 43 1.82 9.85 -7.07
N ARG A 44 0.83 9.75 -7.97
CA ARG A 44 -0.42 9.02 -7.72
C ARG A 44 -0.16 7.54 -7.49
N GLU A 45 0.75 6.94 -8.25
CA GLU A 45 1.18 5.55 -8.05
C GLU A 45 1.79 5.36 -6.66
N MET A 46 2.77 6.19 -6.29
CA MET A 46 3.43 6.13 -4.99
C MET A 46 2.48 6.37 -3.82
N ALA A 47 1.53 7.29 -3.96
CA ALA A 47 0.50 7.53 -2.96
C ALA A 47 -0.41 6.31 -2.77
N ARG A 48 -0.80 5.63 -3.87
CA ARG A 48 -1.58 4.39 -3.81
C ARG A 48 -0.80 3.28 -3.10
N HIS A 49 0.48 3.07 -3.46
CA HIS A 49 1.33 2.07 -2.81
C HIS A 49 1.51 2.36 -1.31
N THR A 50 1.75 3.62 -0.94
CA THR A 50 1.87 4.05 0.47
C THR A 50 0.58 3.78 1.25
N ASN A 51 -0.57 4.09 0.68
CA ASN A 51 -1.86 3.85 1.32
C ASN A 51 -2.15 2.35 1.51
N LEU A 52 -1.83 1.51 0.52
CA LEU A 52 -2.00 0.07 0.64
C LEU A 52 -1.06 -0.53 1.71
N ALA A 53 0.21 -0.11 1.73
CA ALA A 53 1.15 -0.50 2.78
C ALA A 53 0.67 -0.05 4.17
N GLY A 54 0.13 1.16 4.31
CA GLY A 54 -0.43 1.66 5.56
C GLY A 54 -1.66 0.85 6.03
N ARG A 55 -2.53 0.42 5.11
CA ARG A 55 -3.67 -0.46 5.41
C ARG A 55 -3.20 -1.84 5.87
N LEU A 56 -2.18 -2.38 5.24
CA LEU A 56 -1.57 -3.66 5.62
C LEU A 56 -1.00 -3.58 7.04
N GLN A 57 -0.16 -2.57 7.32
CA GLN A 57 0.42 -2.35 8.64
C GLN A 57 -0.66 -2.16 9.71
N THR A 58 -1.68 -1.36 9.43
CA THR A 58 -2.77 -1.09 10.38
C THR A 58 -3.52 -2.36 10.75
N ASN A 59 -3.93 -3.17 9.77
CA ASN A 59 -4.65 -4.41 10.07
C ASN A 59 -3.76 -5.41 10.80
N MET A 60 -2.46 -5.48 10.48
CA MET A 60 -1.52 -6.31 11.23
C MET A 60 -1.40 -5.87 12.70
N LEU A 61 -1.28 -4.57 12.97
CA LEU A 61 -1.22 -4.04 14.34
C LEU A 61 -2.50 -4.35 15.13
N ILE A 62 -3.67 -4.19 14.51
CA ILE A 62 -4.94 -4.51 15.16
C ILE A 62 -5.06 -6.02 15.39
N SER A 63 -4.67 -6.85 14.43
CA SER A 63 -4.60 -8.31 14.60
C SER A 63 -3.70 -8.69 15.78
N ARG A 64 -2.50 -8.10 15.90
CA ARG A 64 -1.60 -8.31 17.05
C ARG A 64 -2.24 -7.91 18.38
N MET A 65 -2.98 -6.79 18.40
CA MET A 65 -3.73 -6.36 19.58
C MET A 65 -4.81 -7.37 19.96
N ASN A 66 -5.55 -7.91 18.99
CA ASN A 66 -6.58 -8.92 19.24
C ASN A 66 -5.99 -10.26 19.70
N VAL A 67 -4.83 -10.66 19.17
CA VAL A 67 -4.06 -11.81 19.70
C VAL A 67 -3.72 -11.59 21.16
N LYS A 68 -3.19 -10.41 21.52
CA LYS A 68 -2.89 -10.07 22.93
C LYS A 68 -4.16 -10.13 23.79
N ASN A 69 -5.27 -9.57 23.32
CA ASN A 69 -6.53 -9.59 24.05
C ASN A 69 -7.03 -11.03 24.26
N TYR A 70 -6.96 -11.88 23.23
CA TYR A 70 -7.31 -13.29 23.31
C TYR A 70 -6.40 -14.05 24.28
N LEU A 71 -5.09 -13.77 24.28
CA LEU A 71 -4.16 -14.37 25.24
C LEU A 71 -4.54 -14.03 26.70
N THR A 72 -4.98 -12.80 26.95
CA THR A 72 -5.42 -12.36 28.29
C THR A 72 -6.80 -12.90 28.66
N SER A 73 -7.84 -12.67 27.85
CA SER A 73 -9.24 -12.99 28.20
C SER A 73 -9.65 -14.42 27.83
N GLY A 74 -9.10 -14.96 26.74
CA GLY A 74 -9.57 -16.20 26.12
C GLY A 74 -10.92 -16.08 25.44
N SER A 75 -11.41 -14.85 25.22
CA SER A 75 -12.77 -14.62 24.80
C SER A 75 -12.96 -14.75 23.28
N ASP A 76 -14.13 -15.26 22.88
CA ASP A 76 -14.48 -15.47 21.48
C ASP A 76 -14.59 -14.17 20.70
N GLU A 77 -14.90 -13.05 21.36
CA GLU A 77 -14.96 -11.73 20.74
C GLU A 77 -13.57 -11.29 20.25
N ALA A 78 -12.53 -11.55 21.03
CA ALA A 78 -11.15 -11.23 20.63
C ALA A 78 -10.71 -12.10 19.45
N LEU A 79 -11.10 -13.38 19.43
CA LEU A 79 -10.83 -14.29 18.33
C LEU A 79 -11.58 -13.87 17.04
N LYS A 80 -12.86 -13.51 17.17
CA LYS A 80 -13.66 -13.00 16.05
C LYS A 80 -13.06 -11.72 15.48
N ALA A 81 -12.72 -10.75 16.35
CA ALA A 81 -12.09 -9.50 15.94
C ALA A 81 -10.72 -9.71 15.29
N PHE A 82 -9.94 -10.71 15.74
CA PHE A 82 -8.71 -11.12 15.07
C PHE A 82 -8.99 -11.61 13.66
N ASN A 83 -9.92 -12.55 13.48
CA ASN A 83 -10.23 -13.16 12.18
C ASN A 83 -10.72 -12.10 11.17
N GLU A 84 -11.63 -11.21 11.57
CA GLU A 84 -12.12 -10.13 10.69
C GLU A 84 -11.00 -9.21 10.20
N ARG A 85 -10.03 -8.90 11.07
CA ARG A 85 -8.88 -8.06 10.73
C ARG A 85 -7.85 -8.81 9.91
N TRP A 86 -7.69 -10.10 10.19
CA TRP A 86 -6.82 -10.99 9.44
C TRP A 86 -7.28 -11.15 7.99
N GLU A 87 -8.59 -11.32 7.75
CA GLU A 87 -9.13 -11.38 6.39
C GLU A 87 -8.87 -10.10 5.61
N LYS A 88 -9.07 -8.93 6.24
CA LYS A 88 -8.74 -7.63 5.62
C LYS A 88 -7.25 -7.51 5.31
N LEU A 89 -6.39 -7.96 6.23
CA LEU A 89 -4.95 -7.97 6.07
C LEU A 89 -4.52 -8.78 4.84
N ILE A 90 -5.02 -10.02 4.71
CA ILE A 90 -4.72 -10.90 3.58
C ILE A 90 -5.31 -10.33 2.28
N GLY A 91 -6.50 -9.72 2.32
CA GLY A 91 -7.09 -9.02 1.17
C GLY A 91 -6.20 -7.89 0.66
N PHE A 92 -5.70 -7.02 1.55
CA PHE A 92 -4.77 -5.95 1.16
C PHE A 92 -3.41 -6.49 0.71
N GLN A 93 -2.90 -7.57 1.31
CA GLN A 93 -1.68 -8.22 0.86
C GLN A 93 -1.80 -8.69 -0.60
N ALA A 94 -2.93 -9.32 -0.96
CA ALA A 94 -3.18 -9.75 -2.32
C ALA A 94 -3.33 -8.58 -3.31
N GLU A 95 -3.88 -7.45 -2.88
CA GLU A 95 -3.94 -6.22 -3.67
C GLU A 95 -2.55 -5.63 -3.91
N VAL A 96 -1.73 -5.54 -2.85
CA VAL A 96 -0.35 -5.05 -2.92
C VAL A 96 0.50 -5.89 -3.88
N GLN A 97 0.35 -7.22 -3.83
CA GLN A 97 1.05 -8.14 -4.73
C GLN A 97 0.74 -7.91 -6.22
N LYS A 98 -0.49 -7.46 -6.52
CA LYS A 98 -0.91 -7.15 -7.91
C LYS A 98 -0.45 -5.78 -8.36
N GLU A 99 -0.45 -4.79 -7.47
CA GLU A 99 -0.13 -3.41 -7.81
C GLU A 99 1.38 -3.16 -7.89
N ILE A 100 2.17 -3.76 -6.99
CA ILE A 100 3.61 -3.51 -6.89
C ILE A 100 4.39 -4.54 -7.70
N GLN A 101 4.79 -4.15 -8.91
CA GLN A 101 5.53 -5.02 -9.86
C GLN A 101 7.05 -4.78 -9.89
N ASP A 102 7.53 -3.72 -9.23
CA ASP A 102 8.97 -3.46 -9.12
C ASP A 102 9.68 -4.65 -8.43
N PRO A 103 10.69 -5.29 -9.06
CA PRO A 103 11.23 -6.57 -8.58
C PRO A 103 11.74 -6.54 -7.13
N LYS A 104 12.37 -5.43 -6.73
CA LYS A 104 12.90 -5.28 -5.36
C LYS A 104 11.77 -5.19 -4.34
N ARG A 105 10.75 -4.38 -4.63
CA ARG A 105 9.59 -4.24 -3.74
C ARG A 105 8.72 -5.49 -3.74
N ALA A 106 8.50 -6.13 -4.89
CA ALA A 106 7.76 -7.38 -5.00
C ALA A 106 8.39 -8.50 -4.13
N ALA A 107 9.72 -8.58 -4.08
CA ALA A 107 10.40 -9.53 -3.20
C ALA A 107 10.08 -9.29 -1.71
N LEU A 108 10.02 -8.03 -1.27
CA LEU A 108 9.63 -7.68 0.11
C LEU A 108 8.16 -8.03 0.40
N ILE A 109 7.27 -7.85 -0.58
CA ILE A 109 5.85 -8.21 -0.42
C ILE A 109 5.70 -9.73 -0.31
N ASN A 110 6.45 -10.52 -1.09
CA ASN A 110 6.48 -11.98 -0.96
C ASN A 110 6.98 -12.43 0.42
N GLU A 111 8.00 -11.75 0.96
CA GLU A 111 8.50 -12.03 2.31
C GLU A 111 7.41 -11.77 3.36
N ILE A 112 6.69 -10.64 3.25
CA ILE A 112 5.55 -10.33 4.12
C ILE A 112 4.50 -11.44 4.07
N GLU A 113 4.16 -11.96 2.89
CA GLU A 113 3.20 -13.05 2.74
C GLU A 113 3.63 -14.28 3.55
N SER A 114 4.90 -14.69 3.40
CA SER A 114 5.45 -15.84 4.14
C SER A 114 5.36 -15.63 5.65
N VAL A 115 5.76 -14.44 6.13
CA VAL A 115 5.74 -14.12 7.58
C VAL A 115 4.31 -14.06 8.12
N LEU A 116 3.34 -13.57 7.35
CA LEU A 116 1.93 -13.58 7.74
C LEU A 116 1.40 -15.01 7.89
N VAL A 117 1.73 -15.92 6.97
CA VAL A 117 1.34 -17.33 7.07
C VAL A 117 1.87 -17.96 8.35
N ASP A 118 3.14 -17.72 8.67
CA ASP A 118 3.76 -18.27 9.88
C ASP A 118 3.18 -17.66 11.15
N TYR A 119 2.89 -16.36 11.14
CA TYR A 119 2.20 -15.69 12.24
C TYR A 119 0.82 -16.32 12.50
N ARG A 120 0.03 -16.58 11.44
CA ARG A 120 -1.29 -17.21 11.58
C ARG A 120 -1.17 -18.61 12.19
N LYS A 121 -0.28 -19.44 11.65
CA LYS A 121 -0.02 -20.79 12.17
C LYS A 121 0.36 -20.75 13.65
N GLY A 122 1.24 -19.81 14.04
CA GLY A 122 1.64 -19.63 15.43
C GLY A 122 0.47 -19.29 16.34
N PHE A 123 -0.42 -18.40 15.90
CA PHE A 123 -1.61 -18.05 16.68
C PHE A 123 -2.64 -19.19 16.73
N ASP A 124 -2.82 -19.96 15.65
CA ASP A 124 -3.69 -21.14 15.67
C ASP A 124 -3.20 -22.20 16.67
N GLN A 125 -1.88 -22.34 16.88
CA GLN A 125 -1.34 -23.21 17.95
C GLN A 125 -1.64 -22.67 19.35
N VAL A 126 -1.56 -21.34 19.53
CA VAL A 126 -1.93 -20.69 20.80
C VAL A 126 -3.39 -20.97 21.16
N ILE A 127 -4.30 -20.89 20.19
CA ILE A 127 -5.73 -21.22 20.38
C ILE A 127 -5.86 -22.67 20.86
N LYS A 128 -5.25 -23.62 20.16
CA LYS A 128 -5.27 -25.06 20.54
C LYS A 128 -4.76 -25.30 21.95
N TYR A 129 -3.62 -24.70 22.32
CA TYR A 129 -3.07 -24.86 23.67
C TYR A 129 -3.96 -24.23 24.75
N LYS A 130 -4.67 -23.14 24.42
CA LYS A 130 -5.60 -22.52 25.35
C LYS A 130 -6.86 -23.36 25.54
N GLU A 131 -7.43 -23.91 24.46
CA GLU A 131 -8.56 -24.85 24.50
C GLU A 131 -8.23 -26.13 25.28
N GLN A 132 -7.01 -26.69 25.12
CA GLN A 132 -6.56 -27.86 25.87
C GLN A 132 -6.45 -27.62 27.38
N ARG A 133 -6.23 -26.37 27.82
CA ARG A 133 -6.24 -26.01 29.25
C ARG A 133 -7.65 -25.93 29.84
N VAL A 134 -8.69 -25.89 29.01
CA VAL A 134 -10.08 -25.64 29.44
C VAL A 134 -10.79 -26.91 29.98
N PRO A 135 -10.26 -28.15 29.90
CA PRO A 135 -10.76 -29.23 30.77
C PRO A 135 -9.65 -30.14 31.36
N SER A 136 -9.11 -29.74 32.51
CA SER A 136 -8.61 -30.67 33.54
C SER A 136 -8.78 -30.15 34.98
N ALA A 137 -9.21 -28.89 35.16
CA ALA A 137 -9.46 -28.30 36.47
C ALA A 137 -10.83 -28.70 37.05
N SER A 138 -11.86 -28.89 36.22
CA SER A 138 -13.21 -29.25 36.67
C SER A 138 -13.39 -30.69 37.14
N LEU A 139 -12.47 -31.59 36.78
CA LEU A 139 -12.50 -32.99 37.22
C LEU A 139 -11.79 -33.22 38.55
N ARG A 140 -10.88 -32.32 38.97
CA ARG A 140 -10.25 -32.43 40.30
C ARG A 140 -11.24 -32.13 41.41
N ASP A 141 -12.15 -31.18 41.20
CA ASP A 141 -13.15 -30.79 42.22
C ASP A 141 -14.29 -31.83 42.37
N LEU A 142 -14.47 -32.73 41.40
CA LEU A 142 -15.44 -33.83 41.46
C LEU A 142 -14.91 -35.09 42.16
N VAL A 143 -13.59 -35.27 42.27
CA VAL A 143 -12.97 -36.46 42.89
C VAL A 143 -12.81 -36.31 44.42
N PHE A 144 -13.01 -35.11 44.97
CA PHE A 144 -12.96 -34.86 46.42
C PHE A 144 -14.34 -34.82 47.11
N LEU A 145 -15.40 -35.26 46.42
CA LEU A 145 -16.78 -35.30 46.95
C LEU A 145 -17.35 -36.72 47.14
N GLU A 146 -16.52 -37.76 47.07
CA GLU A 146 -16.83 -39.14 47.51
C GLU A 146 -15.93 -39.55 48.68
#